data_AF-G3Q2V9-F1
#
_entry.id   AF-G3Q2V9-F1
#
_cell.length_a   1.000
_cell.length_b   1.000
_cell.length_c   1.000
_cell.angle_alpha   90.00
_cell.angle_beta   90.00
_cell.angle_gamma   90.00
#
_symmetry.space_group_name_H-M   'P 1'
#
loop_
_entity.id
_entity.type
_entity.pdbx_description
1 polymer ?
#
loop_
_entity_poly.entity_id
_entity_poly.type
_entity_poly.pdbx_seq_one_letter_code
_entity_poly.pdbx_strand_id
1 'polypeptide(L)'
;MAVLPLQAVKVSMENVTPVNGSDWSEEAVGWFKAIVHNRMLYARLYPQGPTVTVELFLEKGKLGAMRRGASLSLRLAQNGHAKHNKLCNMGLVKISATQQKKRQQELEWEKYLISCYIQSKK
;
A
#
# COMPACT_ATOMS: atom_id res chain seq x y z
N MET A 1 45.89 9.31 -2.10
CA MET A 1 44.76 8.48 -1.63
C MET A 1 43.48 9.13 -2.11
N ALA A 2 42.63 8.42 -2.87
CA ALA A 2 41.35 8.96 -3.31
C ALA A 2 40.32 8.80 -2.18
N VAL A 3 39.66 9.89 -1.79
CA VAL A 3 38.59 9.88 -0.80
C VAL A 3 37.28 9.62 -1.54
N LEU A 4 36.59 8.53 -1.20
CA LEU A 4 35.29 8.20 -1.79
C LEU A 4 34.19 9.03 -1.12
N PRO A 5 33.29 9.65 -1.90
CA PRO A 5 32.16 10.37 -1.33
C PRO A 5 31.15 9.39 -0.70
N LEU A 6 30.24 9.92 0.12
CA LEU A 6 29.16 9.16 0.74
C LEU A 6 28.34 8.40 -0.33
N GLN A 7 28.28 7.08 -0.22
CA GLN A 7 27.62 6.20 -1.21
C GLN A 7 26.16 5.87 -0.86
N ALA A 8 25.69 6.26 0.33
CA ALA A 8 24.35 5.96 0.80
C ALA A 8 23.68 7.21 1.37
N VAL A 9 22.44 7.44 0.95
CA VAL A 9 21.63 8.59 1.39
C VAL A 9 20.37 8.06 2.07
N LYS A 10 20.09 8.56 3.27
CA LYS A 10 18.81 8.31 3.95
C LYS A 10 17.73 9.12 3.26
N VAL A 11 16.64 8.45 2.90
CA VAL A 11 15.52 9.05 2.17
C VAL A 11 14.19 8.68 2.82
N SER A 12 13.18 9.51 2.57
CA SER A 12 11.80 9.26 2.97
C SER A 12 10.93 8.95 1.75
N MET A 13 9.98 8.03 1.88
CA MET A 13 9.12 7.68 0.76
C MET A 13 7.97 8.68 0.58
N GLU A 14 7.71 9.05 -0.66
CA GLU A 14 6.74 10.09 -1.02
C GLU A 14 5.29 9.55 -1.04
N ASN A 15 4.33 10.40 -0.66
CA ASN A 15 2.88 10.12 -0.68
C ASN A 15 2.41 8.91 0.14
N VAL A 16 3.13 8.51 1.18
CA VAL A 16 2.79 7.32 1.96
C VAL A 16 2.82 7.59 3.46
N THR A 17 1.85 7.05 4.19
CA THR A 17 1.77 7.12 5.65
C THR A 17 1.42 5.75 6.24
N PRO A 18 1.82 5.46 7.49
CA PRO A 18 1.43 4.22 8.14
C PRO A 18 -0.09 4.13 8.28
N VAL A 19 -0.64 2.90 8.28
CA VAL A 19 -2.08 2.68 8.42
C VAL A 19 -2.61 3.27 9.73
N ASN A 20 -1.86 3.10 10.82
CA ASN A 20 -2.21 3.57 12.16
C ASN A 20 -1.76 5.03 12.43
N GLY A 21 -1.18 5.70 11.44
CA GLY A 21 -0.78 7.11 11.52
C GLY A 21 0.52 7.40 12.27
N SER A 22 0.85 6.64 13.32
CA SER A 22 2.10 6.83 14.08
C SER A 22 3.24 5.94 13.60
N ASP A 23 2.99 4.63 13.51
CA ASP A 23 4.05 3.64 13.38
C ASP A 23 3.80 2.62 12.26
N TRP A 24 4.90 2.16 11.66
CA TRP A 24 4.88 1.08 10.66
C TRP A 24 4.78 -0.27 11.35
N SER A 25 3.79 -1.09 10.97
CA SER A 25 3.71 -2.46 11.45
C SER A 25 4.89 -3.29 10.92
N GLU A 26 5.30 -4.30 11.68
CA GLU A 26 6.35 -5.23 11.25
C GLU A 26 6.01 -5.91 9.92
N GLU A 27 4.73 -6.22 9.69
CA GLU A 27 4.24 -6.77 8.43
C GLU A 27 4.48 -5.80 7.25
N ALA A 28 4.19 -4.51 7.43
CA ALA A 28 4.42 -3.50 6.40
C ALA A 28 5.91 -3.35 6.08
N VAL A 29 6.76 -3.35 7.11
CA VAL A 29 8.22 -3.29 6.96
C VAL A 29 8.75 -4.57 6.29
N GLY A 30 8.27 -5.74 6.70
CA GLY A 30 8.64 -7.04 6.15
C GLY A 30 8.27 -7.16 4.68
N TRP A 31 7.06 -6.76 4.32
CA TRP A 31 6.59 -6.72 2.93
C TRP A 31 7.46 -5.77 2.09
N PHE A 32 7.74 -4.57 2.59
CA PHE A 32 8.59 -3.61 1.88
C PHE A 32 9.98 -4.18 1.66
N LYS A 33 10.60 -4.75 2.72
CA LYS A 33 11.91 -5.37 2.67
C LYS A 33 11.96 -6.51 1.63
N ALA A 34 10.95 -7.38 1.60
CA ALA A 34 10.89 -8.49 0.63
C ALA A 34 10.91 -8.01 -0.83
N ILE A 35 10.43 -6.79 -1.10
CA ILE A 35 10.37 -6.22 -2.44
C ILE A 35 11.63 -5.43 -2.80
N VAL A 36 12.25 -4.74 -1.86
CA VAL A 36 13.39 -3.84 -2.13
C VAL A 36 14.75 -4.48 -1.85
N HIS A 37 14.80 -5.50 -0.98
CA HIS A 37 16.06 -6.05 -0.52
C HIS A 37 16.85 -6.70 -1.66
N ASN A 38 18.10 -6.26 -1.81
CA ASN A 38 19.03 -6.71 -2.84
C ASN A 38 18.48 -6.57 -4.28
N ARG A 39 17.67 -5.52 -4.54
CA ARG A 39 17.14 -5.23 -5.87
C ARG A 39 17.53 -3.82 -6.33
N MET A 40 17.80 -3.68 -7.62
CA MET A 40 17.93 -2.37 -8.24
C MET A 40 16.54 -1.79 -8.51
N LEU A 41 16.33 -0.55 -8.05
CA LEU A 41 15.08 0.19 -8.22
C LEU A 41 15.34 1.47 -9.01
N TYR A 42 14.30 1.95 -9.66
CA TYR A 42 14.30 3.27 -10.29
C TYR A 42 13.70 4.27 -9.31
N ALA A 43 14.44 5.36 -9.04
CA ALA A 43 13.98 6.42 -8.17
C ALA A 43 13.62 7.68 -8.96
N ARG A 44 12.70 8.47 -8.42
CA ARG A 44 12.57 9.89 -8.69
C ARG A 44 12.82 10.61 -7.38
N LEU A 45 13.81 11.51 -7.38
CA LEU A 45 14.22 12.24 -6.17
C LEU A 45 13.54 13.60 -6.15
N TYR A 46 13.04 13.98 -4.98
CA TYR A 46 12.45 15.28 -4.70
C TYR A 46 13.19 15.89 -3.49
N PRO A 47 14.23 16.70 -3.74
CA PRO A 47 14.93 17.38 -2.66
C PRO A 47 14.01 18.42 -2.00
N GLN A 48 13.81 18.33 -0.69
CA GLN A 48 13.06 19.29 0.12
C GLN A 48 13.98 19.81 1.24
N GLY A 49 14.95 20.65 0.87
CA GLY A 49 15.96 21.15 1.80
C GLY A 49 16.87 20.03 2.31
N PRO A 50 16.97 19.79 3.64
CA PRO A 50 17.82 18.73 4.19
C PRO A 50 17.25 17.33 4.03
N THR A 51 15.96 17.20 3.68
CA THR A 51 15.30 15.91 3.49
C THR A 51 15.16 15.61 2.00
N VAL A 52 15.37 14.35 1.64
CA VAL A 52 15.17 13.87 0.27
C VAL A 52 13.99 12.91 0.30
N THR A 53 12.90 13.28 -0.37
CA THR A 53 11.79 12.37 -0.59
C THR A 53 11.94 11.66 -1.92
N VAL A 54 11.47 10.41 -1.99
CA VAL A 54 11.66 9.55 -3.15
C VAL A 54 10.40 8.83 -3.55
N GLU A 55 10.21 8.72 -4.86
CA GLU A 55 9.22 7.84 -5.46
C GLU A 55 9.97 6.69 -6.15
N LEU A 56 9.70 5.46 -5.72
CA LEU A 56 10.40 4.25 -6.15
C LEU A 56 9.55 3.41 -7.11
N PHE A 57 10.22 2.79 -8.08
CA PHE A 57 9.62 1.97 -9.12
C PHE A 57 10.46 0.72 -9.38
N LEU A 58 9.80 -0.42 -9.58
CA LEU A 58 10.47 -1.68 -9.96
C LEU A 58 10.81 -1.73 -11.45
N GLU A 59 10.00 -1.08 -12.29
CA GLU A 59 10.08 -1.17 -13.74
C GLU A 59 10.78 0.07 -14.32
N LYS A 60 11.71 -0.16 -15.26
CA LYS A 60 12.30 0.91 -16.06
C LYS A 60 11.23 1.46 -17.01
N GLY A 61 10.84 2.71 -16.84
CA GLY A 61 9.95 3.38 -17.80
C GLY A 61 10.60 3.51 -19.18
N LYS A 62 9.79 3.53 -20.25
CA LYS A 62 10.29 3.84 -21.61
C LYS A 62 10.79 5.29 -21.65
N LEU A 63 11.96 5.50 -22.25
CA LEU A 63 12.54 6.83 -22.45
C LEU A 63 11.60 7.66 -23.34
N GLY A 64 11.25 8.89 -22.95
CA GLY A 64 10.43 9.81 -23.75
C GLY A 64 8.92 9.83 -23.46
N ALA A 65 8.35 8.77 -22.86
CA ALA A 65 6.98 8.79 -22.34
C ALA A 65 7.00 8.18 -20.94
N MET A 66 6.97 9.03 -19.93
CA MET A 66 7.24 8.73 -18.51
C MET A 66 6.14 7.89 -17.82
N ARG A 67 5.66 6.81 -18.45
CA ARG A 67 4.79 5.81 -17.81
C ARG A 67 5.68 4.77 -17.13
N ARG A 68 6.10 5.07 -15.91
CA ARG A 68 6.63 4.06 -14.99
C ARG A 68 5.43 3.25 -14.45
N GLY A 69 5.63 1.97 -14.13
CA GLY A 69 4.58 1.17 -13.48
C GLY A 69 4.15 1.75 -12.13
N ALA A 70 3.23 1.06 -11.45
CA ALA A 70 2.77 1.48 -10.11
C ALA A 70 3.95 1.70 -9.16
N SER A 71 4.01 2.88 -8.52
CA SER A 71 5.02 3.23 -7.53
C SER A 71 4.96 2.29 -6.32
N LEU A 72 6.07 2.13 -5.61
CA LEU A 72 6.09 1.29 -4.41
C LEU A 72 5.16 1.79 -3.32
N SER A 73 4.99 3.11 -3.18
CA SER A 73 4.01 3.70 -2.26
C SER A 73 2.57 3.33 -2.62
N LEU A 74 2.25 3.29 -3.92
CA LEU A 74 0.95 2.82 -4.40
C LEU A 74 0.75 1.33 -4.11
N ARG A 75 1.77 0.50 -4.38
CA ARG A 75 1.68 -0.94 -4.11
C ARG A 75 1.54 -1.24 -2.61
N LEU A 76 2.26 -0.53 -1.75
CA LEU A 76 2.11 -0.63 -0.30
C LEU A 76 0.67 -0.39 0.14
N ALA A 77 0.04 0.66 -0.39
CA ALA A 77 -1.33 0.98 -0.07
C ALA A 77 -2.34 -0.04 -0.62
N GLN A 78 -2.12 -0.54 -1.84
CA GLN A 78 -2.95 -1.58 -2.45
C GLN A 78 -2.90 -2.90 -1.69
N ASN A 79 -1.76 -3.21 -1.05
CA ASN A 79 -1.60 -4.41 -0.21
C ASN A 79 -2.03 -4.17 1.25
N GLY A 80 -2.61 -3.02 1.58
CA GLY A 80 -3.11 -2.73 2.92
C GLY A 80 -2.04 -2.40 3.95
N HIS A 81 -0.77 -2.25 3.53
CA HIS A 81 0.35 -1.95 4.42
C HIS A 81 0.56 -0.45 4.65
N ALA A 82 -0.12 0.41 3.91
CA ALA A 82 0.01 1.86 4.04
C ALA A 82 -1.24 2.62 3.60
N LYS A 83 -1.32 3.90 3.96
CA LYS A 83 -2.22 4.88 3.34
C LYS A 83 -1.44 5.68 2.30
N HIS A 84 -2.06 5.95 1.15
CA HIS A 84 -1.45 6.76 0.11
C HIS A 84 -2.18 8.10 0.00
N ASN A 85 -1.44 9.21 0.20
CA ASN A 85 -2.01 10.55 0.40
C ASN A 85 -2.91 11.02 -0.76
N LYS A 86 -2.66 10.55 -2.00
CA LYS A 86 -3.46 10.90 -3.18
C LYS A 86 -4.63 9.95 -3.47
N LEU A 87 -4.72 8.82 -2.78
CA LEU A 87 -5.74 7.77 -3.02
C LEU A 87 -6.93 7.83 -2.06
N CYS A 88 -6.94 8.80 -1.14
CA CYS A 88 -7.93 8.90 -0.06
C CYS A 88 -9.40 8.99 -0.52
N ASN A 89 -9.70 9.13 -1.82
CA ASN A 89 -11.08 9.20 -2.30
C ASN A 89 -11.62 7.92 -2.99
N MET A 90 -10.80 6.91 -3.32
CA MET A 90 -11.27 5.69 -4.01
C MET A 90 -11.22 4.40 -3.18
N GLY A 91 -10.33 4.33 -2.18
CA GLY A 91 -10.17 3.14 -1.33
C GLY A 91 -11.26 2.98 -0.27
N LEU A 92 -11.71 4.10 0.34
CA LEU A 92 -12.75 4.10 1.37
C LEU A 92 -14.09 3.59 0.84
N VAL A 93 -14.44 3.91 -0.42
CA VAL A 93 -15.67 3.44 -1.07
C VAL A 93 -15.65 1.92 -1.30
N LYS A 94 -14.47 1.34 -1.61
CA LYS A 94 -14.36 -0.10 -1.86
C LYS A 94 -14.30 -0.92 -0.58
N ILE A 95 -13.64 -0.42 0.45
CA ILE A 95 -13.56 -1.10 1.75
C ILE A 95 -14.91 -1.05 2.48
N SER A 96 -15.64 0.07 2.43
CA SER A 96 -17.00 0.14 2.96
C SER A 96 -17.97 -0.76 2.18
N ALA A 97 -17.92 -0.75 0.84
CA ALA A 97 -18.76 -1.59 0.02
C ALA A 97 -18.51 -3.10 0.23
N THR A 98 -17.24 -3.51 0.41
CA THR A 98 -16.90 -4.92 0.67
C THR A 98 -17.26 -5.37 2.08
N GLN A 99 -17.05 -4.52 3.11
CA GLN A 99 -17.55 -4.81 4.46
C GLN A 99 -19.07 -4.87 4.53
N GLN A 100 -19.77 -3.97 3.81
CA GLN A 100 -21.23 -3.95 3.76
C GLN A 100 -21.80 -5.18 3.04
N LYS A 101 -21.17 -5.62 1.94
CA LYS A 101 -21.54 -6.87 1.25
C LYS A 101 -21.34 -8.10 2.14
N LYS A 102 -20.24 -8.16 2.89
CA LYS A 102 -19.96 -9.26 3.82
C LYS A 102 -21.01 -9.33 4.93
N ARG A 103 -21.38 -8.19 5.54
CA ARG A 103 -22.46 -8.12 6.55
C ARG A 103 -23.82 -8.52 5.97
N GLN A 104 -24.12 -8.12 4.73
CA GLN A 104 -25.38 -8.53 4.08
C GLN A 104 -25.44 -10.04 3.85
N GLN A 105 -24.35 -10.66 3.37
CA GLN A 105 -24.27 -12.12 3.23
C GLN A 105 -24.42 -12.85 4.57
N GLU A 106 -23.82 -12.32 5.64
CA GLU A 106 -23.92 -12.91 6.98
C GLU A 106 -25.36 -12.85 7.51
N LEU A 107 -26.06 -11.73 7.32
CA LEU A 107 -27.49 -11.60 7.68
C LEU A 107 -28.41 -12.48 6.83
N GLU A 108 -28.11 -12.66 5.55
CA GLU A 108 -28.85 -13.59 4.68
C GLU A 108 -28.66 -15.05 5.13
N TRP A 109 -27.44 -15.40 5.52
CA TRP A 109 -27.12 -16.73 6.05
C TRP A 109 -27.84 -17.00 7.37
N GLU A 110 -27.87 -16.03 8.30
CA GLU A 110 -28.61 -16.15 9.56
C GLU A 110 -30.13 -16.33 9.33
N LYS A 111 -30.71 -15.55 8.41
CA LYS A 111 -32.14 -15.70 8.05
C LYS A 111 -32.45 -17.08 7.48
N TYR A 112 -31.56 -17.60 6.63
CA TYR A 112 -31.70 -18.95 6.07
C TYR A 112 -31.66 -20.02 7.16
N LEU A 113 -30.71 -19.94 8.09
CA LEU A 113 -30.60 -20.88 9.21
C LEU A 113 -31.85 -20.86 10.10
N ILE A 114 -32.38 -19.67 10.41
CA ILE A 114 -33.62 -19.52 11.18
C ILE A 114 -34.81 -20.14 10.43
N SER A 115 -34.90 -19.93 9.11
CA SER A 115 -35.95 -20.53 8.27
C SER A 115 -35.92 -22.06 8.32
N CYS A 116 -34.74 -22.68 8.17
CA CYS A 116 -34.58 -24.13 8.26
C CYS A 116 -34.99 -24.68 9.63
N TYR A 117 -34.70 -23.95 10.71
CA TYR A 117 -35.06 -24.37 12.07
C TYR A 117 -36.55 -24.24 12.37
N ILE A 118 -37.23 -23.23 11.83
CA ILE A 118 -38.69 -23.08 11.95
C ILE A 118 -39.41 -24.14 11.12
N GLN A 119 -38.90 -24.46 9.93
CA GLN A 119 -39.51 -25.45 9.03
C GLN A 119 -39.38 -26.90 9.52
N SER A 120 -38.37 -27.20 10.34
CA SER A 120 -38.17 -28.51 10.99
C SER A 120 -38.96 -28.69 12.30
N LYS A 121 -39.68 -27.65 12.76
CA LYS A 121 -40.56 -27.68 13.94
C LYS A 121 -42.05 -27.83 13.61
N LYS A 122 -42.40 -28.07 12.34
CA LYS A 122 -43.73 -28.51 11.89
C LYS A 122 -43.69 -30.02 11.62
#